data_AF-A0A523ZC20-F1
#
_entry.id   AF-A0A523ZC20-F1
#
_cell.length_a   1.000
_cell.length_b   1.000
_cell.length_c   1.000
_cell.angle_alpha   90.00
_cell.angle_beta   90.00
_cell.angle_gamma   90.00
#
_symmetry.space_group_name_H-M   'P 1'
#
loop_
_entity.id
_entity.type
_entity.pdbx_description
1 polymer ?
#
loop_
_entity_poly.entity_id
_entity_poly.type
_entity_poly.pdbx_seq_one_letter_code
_entity_poly.pdbx_strand_id
1 'polypeptide(L)' 'MSTVSFEVPGISCGHCIHTIRTEVGELEGVKGVEASQSDKRVTVEFEPPATEEIIIGLLTEINYPPVM' A
#
# COMPACT_ATOMS: atom_id res chain seq x y z
N MET A 1 14.88 6.74 -3.30
CA MET A 1 14.11 5.49 -3.31
C MET A 1 14.04 4.93 -1.91
N SER A 2 12.82 4.89 -1.37
CA SER A 2 12.51 4.37 -0.04
C SER A 2 11.51 3.23 -0.18
N THR A 3 11.61 2.23 0.69
CA THR A 3 10.71 1.08 0.71
C THR A 3 10.15 0.95 2.10
N VAL A 4 8.82 0.96 2.21
CA VAL A 4 8.10 0.77 3.48
C VAL A 4 7.23 -0.47 3.38
N SER A 5 6.99 -1.15 4.50
CA SER A 5 6.09 -2.28 4.58
C SER A 5 5.04 -2.04 5.67
N PHE A 6 3.78 -2.21 5.32
CA PHE A 6 2.64 -2.04 6.20
C PHE A 6 1.89 -3.36 6.38
N GLU A 7 1.45 -3.68 7.59
CA GLU A 7 0.52 -4.79 7.79
C GLU A 7 -0.91 -4.32 7.55
N VAL A 8 -1.64 -5.05 6.72
CA VAL A 8 -3.01 -4.71 6.32
C VAL A 8 -3.89 -5.95 6.56
N PRO A 9 -4.48 -6.10 7.75
CA PRO A 9 -5.25 -7.29 8.11
C PRO A 9 -6.50 -7.47 7.25
N GLY A 10 -6.98 -6.40 6.62
CA GLY A 10 -8.10 -6.40 5.68
C GLY A 10 -7.82 -7.11 4.35
N ILE A 11 -6.57 -7.43 4.02
CA ILE A 11 -6.24 -8.19 2.80
C ILE A 11 -6.59 -9.66 3.04
N SER A 12 -7.81 -10.04 2.63
CA SER A 12 -8.29 -11.43 2.69
C SER A 12 -8.82 -11.95 1.36
N CYS A 13 -8.86 -11.14 0.31
CA CYS A 13 -9.29 -11.53 -1.03
C CYS A 13 -8.32 -11.02 -2.09
N GLY A 14 -8.15 -11.76 -3.19
CA GLY A 14 -7.30 -11.36 -4.32
C GLY A 14 -7.71 -10.02 -4.96
N HIS A 15 -8.99 -9.65 -4.89
CA HIS A 15 -9.46 -8.34 -5.33
C HIS A 15 -8.90 -7.18 -4.50
N CYS A 16 -8.69 -7.36 -3.19
CA CYS A 16 -8.12 -6.34 -2.31
C CYS A 16 -6.70 -5.96 -2.74
N ILE A 17 -5.89 -6.97 -3.07
CA ILE A 17 -4.51 -6.79 -3.55
C ILE A 17 -4.49 -5.93 -4.81
N HIS A 18 -5.37 -6.23 -5.76
CA HIS A 18 -5.43 -5.53 -7.03
C HIS A 18 -5.81 -4.06 -6.85
N THR A 19 -6.83 -3.78 -6.02
CA THR A 19 -7.23 -2.41 -5.69
C THR A 19 -6.08 -1.65 -5.05
N ILE A 20 -5.48 -2.19 -3.97
CA ILE A 20 -4.36 -1.52 -3.28
C ILE A 20 -3.21 -1.24 -4.25
N ARG A 21 -2.85 -2.21 -5.08
CA ARG A 21 -1.75 -2.05 -6.04
C ARG A 21 -2.02 -1.01 -7.12
N THR A 22 -3.27 -0.90 -7.56
CA THR A 22 -3.68 0.10 -8.55
C THR A 22 -3.69 1.47 -7.91
N GLU A 23 -4.44 1.66 -6.83
CA GLU A 23 -4.61 2.95 -6.16
C GLU A 23 -3.26 3.50 -5.66
N VAL A 24 -2.48 2.68 -4.92
CA VAL A 24 -1.17 3.10 -4.41
C VAL A 24 -0.17 3.26 -5.56
N GLY A 25 -0.27 2.45 -6.61
CA GLY A 25 0.59 2.57 -7.80
C GLY A 25 0.32 3.84 -8.63
N GLU A 26 -0.87 4.42 -8.53
CA GLU A 26 -1.23 5.69 -9.18
C GLU A 26 -0.75 6.92 -8.40
N LEU A 27 -0.24 6.76 -7.17
CA LEU A 27 0.33 7.87 -6.41
C LEU A 27 1.59 8.42 -7.06
N GLU A 28 1.67 9.75 -7.13
CA GLU A 28 2.82 10.45 -7.68
C GLU A 28 4.05 10.24 -6.80
N GLY A 29 5.09 9.59 -7.36
CA GLY A 29 6.31 9.23 -6.63
C GLY A 29 6.38 7.75 -6.25
N VAL A 30 5.28 6.99 -6.34
CA VAL A 30 5.34 5.54 -6.17
C VAL A 30 6.04 4.90 -7.37
N LYS A 31 6.99 4.01 -7.09
CA LYS A 31 7.76 3.25 -8.07
C LYS A 31 7.29 1.81 -8.17
N GLY A 32 6.87 1.23 -7.05
CA GLY A 32 6.50 -0.17 -6.96
C GLY A 32 5.54 -0.41 -5.80
N VAL A 33 4.60 -1.32 -6.00
CA VAL A 33 3.74 -1.85 -4.95
C VAL A 33 3.69 -3.36 -5.06
N GLU A 34 3.99 -4.00 -3.93
CA GLU A 34 3.81 -5.41 -3.70
C GLU A 34 2.85 -5.61 -2.52
N ALA A 35 1.81 -6.39 -2.71
CA ALA A 35 0.87 -6.74 -1.64
C ALA A 35 0.79 -8.27 -1.54
N SER A 36 1.11 -8.79 -0.35
CA SER A 36 1.03 -10.20 -0.01
C SER A 36 -0.18 -10.45 0.88
N GLN A 37 -1.13 -11.24 0.38
CA GLN A 37 -2.26 -11.73 1.17
C GLN A 37 -1.83 -12.80 2.18
N SER A 38 -0.81 -13.61 1.85
CA SER A 38 -0.29 -14.64 2.74
C SER A 38 0.28 -14.04 4.02
N ASP A 39 1.06 -12.96 3.86
CA ASP A 39 1.70 -12.23 4.96
C ASP A 39 0.83 -11.08 5.50
N LYS A 40 -0.32 -10.82 4.86
CA LYS A 40 -1.20 -9.67 5.12
C LYS A 40 -0.40 -8.36 5.16
N ARG A 41 0.52 -8.20 4.22
CA ARG A 41 1.50 -7.11 4.21
C ARG A 41 1.56 -6.43 2.84
N VAL A 42 1.72 -5.13 2.84
CA VAL A 42 1.87 -4.29 1.65
C VAL A 42 3.21 -3.60 1.71
N THR A 43 4.09 -3.91 0.77
CA THR A 43 5.37 -3.26 0.57
C THR A 43 5.23 -2.24 -0.55
N VAL A 44 5.59 -0.99 -0.25
CA VAL A 44 5.48 0.13 -1.18
C VAL A 44 6.86 0.75 -1.36
N GLU A 45 7.30 0.80 -2.60
CA GLU A 45 8.51 1.48 -3.04
C GLU A 45 8.12 2.85 -3.57
N PHE A 46 8.62 3.90 -2.95
CA PHE A 46 8.26 5.27 -3.27
C PHE A 46 9.46 6.23 -3.20
N GLU A 47 9.30 7.37 -3.84
CA GLU A 47 10.26 8.46 -3.89
C GLU A 47 9.55 9.80 -3.66
N PRO A 48 10.26 10.81 -3.15
CA PRO A 48 9.73 12.17 -3.05
C PRO A 48 9.15 12.59 -4.40
N PRO A 49 7.88 13.06 -4.46
CA PRO A 49 7.08 13.64 -3.37
C PRO A 49 6.23 12.66 -2.54
N ALA A 50 6.18 11.36 -2.86
CA ALA A 50 5.43 10.38 -2.07
C ALA A 50 6.06 10.18 -0.68
N THR A 51 5.22 9.96 0.33
CA THR A 51 5.61 9.68 1.71
C THR A 51 4.73 8.60 2.31
N GLU A 52 5.18 8.00 3.40
CA GLU A 52 4.43 7.01 4.17
C GLU A 52 3.05 7.54 4.58
N GLU A 53 2.96 8.82 4.97
CA GLU A 53 1.70 9.46 5.35
C GLU A 53 0.68 9.50 4.20
N ILE A 54 1.13 9.79 2.97
CA ILE A 54 0.27 9.79 1.78
C ILE A 54 -0.26 8.38 1.51
N ILE A 55 0.62 7.38 1.62
CA ILE A 55 0.28 5.97 1.38
C ILE A 55 -0.71 5.48 2.45
N ILE A 56 -0.47 5.78 3.73
CA ILE A 56 -1.36 5.44 4.85
C ILE A 56 -2.72 6.12 4.69
N GLY A 57 -2.72 7.39 4.28
CA GLY A 57 -3.93 8.16 4.01
C GLY A 57 -4.79 7.50 2.95
N LEU A 58 -4.19 7.16 1.79
CA LEU A 58 -4.87 6.46 0.71
C LEU A 58 -5.39 5.10 1.16
N LEU A 59 -4.55 4.28 1.79
CA LEU A 59 -4.93 2.97 2.33
C LEU A 59 -6.15 3.06 3.26
N THR A 60 -6.21 4.09 4.10
CA THR A 60 -7.35 4.34 4.99
C THR A 60 -8.60 4.76 4.19
N GLU A 61 -8.44 5.61 3.19
CA GLU A 61 -9.52 6.06 2.30
C GLU A 61 -10.17 4.88 1.54
N ILE A 62 -9.37 3.94 1.07
CA ILE A 62 -9.84 2.72 0.39
C ILE A 62 -10.30 1.62 1.37
N ASN A 63 -10.48 1.92 2.67
CA ASN A 63 -10.91 1.00 3.72
C ASN A 63 -9.94 -0.15 4.05
N TYR A 64 -8.65 0.05 3.81
CA TYR A 64 -7.56 -0.88 4.13
C TYR A 64 -6.54 -0.25 5.09
N PRO A 65 -6.94 0.16 6.31
CA PRO A 65 -6.04 0.85 7.23
C PRO A 65 -4.83 -0.03 7.58
N PRO A 66 -3.60 0.49 7.43
CA PRO A 66 -2.42 -0.23 7.87
C PRO A 66 -2.35 -0.23 9.39
N VAL A 67 -1.88 -1.35 9.95
CA VAL A 67 -1.58 -1.51 11.38
C VAL A 67 -0.07 -1.62 11.55
N MET A 68 0.42 -1.07 12.65
CA MET A 68 1.83 -0.97 13.03
C MET A 68 2.16 -1.96 14.13
#